data_AF-A0A923ELN1-F1
#
_entry.id   AF-A0A923ELN1-F1
#
_cell.length_a   1.000
_cell.length_b   1.000
_cell.length_c   1.000
_cell.angle_alpha   90.00
_cell.angle_beta   90.00
_cell.angle_gamma   90.00
#
_symmetry.space_group_name_H-M   'P 1'
#
loop_
_entity.id
_entity.type
_entity.pdbx_description
1 polymer ?
#
loop_
_entity_poly.entity_id
_entity_poly.type
_entity_poly.pdbx_seq_one_letter_code
_entity_poly.pdbx_strand_id
1 'polypeptide(L)'
;MLTAEEKQEMRDLVAEAVVAALQNGRCTCNLSPAAQGELSHLMGMVKDIGEDSYSAGIETLRQNSLVFSKFRCRVDKFAQRIAWLIIAGVVVSIGGGFLWLLKVGCSEAIKAARG
;
A
#
# COMPACT_ATOMS: atom_id res chain seq x y z
N MET A 1 -4.27 -25.34 31.20
CA MET A 1 -3.71 -24.50 30.11
C MET A 1 -3.94 -25.29 28.83
N LEU A 2 -4.71 -24.75 27.89
CA LEU A 2 -4.91 -25.44 26.60
C LEU A 2 -3.60 -25.48 25.83
N THR A 3 -3.33 -26.60 25.16
CA THR A 3 -2.17 -26.73 24.28
C THR A 3 -2.34 -25.85 23.04
N ALA A 4 -1.24 -25.57 22.33
CA ALA A 4 -1.28 -24.74 21.13
C ALA A 4 -2.20 -25.34 20.05
N GLU A 5 -2.26 -26.68 19.95
CA GLU A 5 -3.11 -27.41 19.02
C GLU A 5 -4.60 -27.28 19.37
N GLU A 6 -4.99 -27.50 20.63
CA GLU A 6 -6.40 -27.35 21.05
C GLU A 6 -6.90 -25.91 20.83
N LYS A 7 -6.01 -24.92 21.00
CA LYS A 7 -6.35 -23.51 20.78
C LYS A 7 -6.51 -23.16 19.30
N GLN A 8 -5.87 -23.91 18.41
CA GLN A 8 -5.96 -23.74 16.97
C GLN A 8 -7.20 -24.44 16.41
N GLU A 9 -7.49 -25.65 16.88
CA GLU A 9 -8.70 -26.39 16.56
C GLU A 9 -9.97 -25.63 16.97
N MET A 10 -9.97 -25.02 18.17
CA MET A 10 -11.08 -24.19 18.62
C MET A 10 -11.29 -22.95 17.75
N ARG A 11 -10.22 -22.37 17.19
CA ARG A 11 -10.32 -21.21 16.28
C ARG A 11 -10.91 -21.62 14.94
N ASP A 12 -10.50 -22.77 14.41
CA ASP A 12 -11.00 -23.28 13.14
C ASP A 12 -12.49 -23.66 13.27
N LEU A 13 -12.90 -24.30 14.37
CA LEU A 13 -14.32 -24.58 14.68
C LEU A 13 -15.16 -23.30 14.81
N VAL A 14 -14.64 -22.27 15.48
CA VAL A 14 -15.34 -20.98 15.61
C VAL A 14 -15.42 -20.27 14.27
N ALA A 15 -14.36 -20.30 13.45
CA ALA A 15 -14.37 -19.70 12.12
C ALA A 15 -15.40 -20.38 11.22
N GLU A 16 -15.47 -21.70 11.22
CA GLU A 16 -16.42 -22.47 10.44
C GLU A 16 -17.87 -22.24 10.91
N ALA A 17 -18.10 -22.16 12.22
CA ALA A 17 -19.39 -21.78 12.79
C ALA A 17 -19.82 -20.35 12.40
N VAL A 18 -18.87 -19.41 12.35
CA VAL A 18 -19.12 -18.03 11.91
C VAL A 18 -19.44 -17.98 10.41
N VAL A 19 -18.74 -18.74 9.57
CA VAL A 19 -19.05 -18.83 8.13
C VAL A 19 -20.44 -19.42 7.91
N ALA A 20 -20.78 -20.51 8.61
CA ALA A 20 -22.11 -21.09 8.55
C ALA A 20 -23.20 -20.11 9.06
N ALA A 21 -22.90 -19.32 10.10
CA ALA A 21 -23.82 -18.29 10.59
C ALA A 21 -23.97 -17.11 9.61
N LEU A 22 -22.90 -16.72 8.90
CA LEU A 22 -22.92 -15.70 7.85
C LEU A 22 -23.73 -16.16 6.64
N GLN A 23 -23.56 -17.40 6.19
CA GLN A 23 -24.32 -17.96 5.05
C GLN A 23 -25.82 -18.06 5.35
N ASN A 24 -26.18 -18.37 6.58
CA ASN A 24 -27.58 -18.46 7.02
C ASN A 24 -28.18 -17.10 7.43
N GLY A 25 -27.46 -15.98 7.25
CA GLY A 25 -27.92 -14.63 7.62
C GLY A 25 -28.15 -14.43 9.12
N ARG A 26 -27.60 -15.32 9.96
CA ARG A 26 -27.74 -15.29 11.43
C ARG A 26 -26.63 -14.52 12.13
N CYS A 27 -25.63 -14.06 11.39
CA CYS A 27 -24.56 -13.25 11.94
C CYS A 27 -25.05 -11.82 12.14
N THR A 28 -25.10 -11.37 13.39
CA THR A 28 -25.42 -9.99 13.84
C THR A 28 -24.31 -8.99 13.53
N CYS A 29 -23.58 -9.21 12.45
CA CYS A 29 -22.70 -8.22 11.89
C CYS A 29 -23.61 -7.16 11.24
N ASN A 30 -23.56 -5.90 11.71
CA ASN A 30 -24.32 -4.78 11.15
C ASN A 30 -23.79 -4.38 9.75
N LEU A 31 -23.67 -5.37 8.87
CA LEU A 31 -23.25 -5.27 7.49
C LEU A 31 -24.46 -5.48 6.60
N SER A 32 -24.52 -4.70 5.52
CA SER A 32 -25.51 -4.88 4.45
C SER A 32 -25.51 -6.35 3.97
N PRO A 33 -26.66 -6.94 3.61
CA PRO A 33 -26.73 -8.32 3.14
C PRO A 33 -25.80 -8.62 1.96
N ALA A 34 -25.55 -7.63 1.08
CA ALA A 34 -24.55 -7.76 0.02
C ALA A 34 -23.11 -7.94 0.56
N ALA A 35 -22.76 -7.22 1.62
CA ALA A 35 -21.45 -7.32 2.25
C ALA A 35 -21.29 -8.61 3.07
N GLN A 36 -22.39 -9.19 3.58
CA GLN A 36 -22.36 -10.49 4.24
C GLN A 36 -22.05 -11.64 3.25
N GLY A 37 -22.62 -11.58 2.03
CA GLY A 37 -22.30 -12.51 0.96
C GLY A 37 -20.82 -12.45 0.55
N GLU A 38 -20.30 -11.24 0.35
CA GLU A 38 -18.89 -11.01 0.03
C GLU A 38 -17.94 -11.50 1.13
N LEU A 39 -18.31 -11.32 2.41
CA LEU A 39 -17.53 -11.84 3.54
C LEU A 39 -17.45 -13.37 3.54
N SER A 40 -18.54 -14.06 3.20
CA SER A 40 -18.53 -15.54 3.11
C SER A 40 -17.61 -16.03 2.00
N HIS A 41 -17.61 -15.35 0.85
CA HIS A 41 -16.73 -15.64 -0.28
C HIS A 41 -15.26 -15.33 0.05
N LEU A 42 -14.99 -14.22 0.73
CA LEU A 42 -13.67 -13.85 1.23
C LEU A 42 -13.14 -14.91 2.21
N MET A 43 -13.96 -15.37 3.15
CA MET A 43 -13.57 -16.42 4.10
C MET A 43 -13.31 -17.75 3.38
N GLY A 44 -14.08 -18.09 2.35
CA GLY A 44 -13.79 -19.24 1.47
C GLY A 44 -12.41 -19.13 0.83
N MET A 45 -12.07 -17.99 0.23
CA MET A 45 -10.73 -17.74 -0.32
C MET A 45 -9.62 -17.84 0.73
N VAL A 46 -9.88 -17.37 1.96
CA VAL A 46 -8.92 -17.50 3.06
C VAL A 46 -8.70 -18.97 3.41
N LYS A 47 -9.75 -19.80 3.43
CA LYS A 47 -9.63 -21.25 3.65
C LYS A 47 -8.83 -21.93 2.55
N ASP A 48 -9.09 -21.59 1.29
CA ASP A 48 -8.36 -22.14 0.13
C ASP A 48 -6.86 -21.81 0.17
N ILE A 49 -6.51 -20.57 0.55
CA ILE A 49 -5.11 -20.13 0.71
C ILE A 49 -4.41 -20.89 1.85
N GLY A 50 -5.17 -21.32 2.85
CA GLY A 50 -4.67 -22.00 4.04
C GLY A 50 -4.70 -23.53 3.98
N GLU A 51 -4.86 -24.14 2.80
CA GLU A 51 -4.99 -25.59 2.63
C GLU A 51 -6.06 -26.18 3.56
N ASP A 52 -7.29 -25.68 3.46
CA ASP A 52 -8.44 -26.04 4.30
C ASP A 52 -8.40 -25.56 5.77
N SER A 53 -7.36 -24.84 6.20
CA SER A 53 -7.33 -24.20 7.52
C SER A 53 -7.47 -22.68 7.43
N TYR A 54 -8.49 -22.14 8.09
CA TYR A 54 -8.69 -20.69 8.20
C TYR A 54 -7.54 -20.00 8.96
N SER A 55 -7.03 -20.62 10.02
CA SER A 55 -5.92 -20.06 10.79
C SER A 55 -4.64 -19.94 9.97
N ALA A 56 -4.29 -20.96 9.17
CA ALA A 56 -3.17 -20.91 8.25
C ALA A 56 -3.39 -19.88 7.14
N GLY A 57 -4.59 -19.82 6.57
CA GLY A 57 -4.97 -18.86 5.53
C GLY A 57 -4.82 -17.40 5.98
N ILE A 58 -5.31 -17.07 7.19
CA ILE A 58 -5.18 -15.73 7.78
C ILE A 58 -3.71 -15.38 8.02
N GLU A 59 -2.90 -16.32 8.50
CA GLU A 59 -1.48 -16.09 8.73
C GLU A 59 -0.71 -15.86 7.42
N THR A 60 -1.00 -16.64 6.38
CA THR A 60 -0.45 -16.45 5.03
C THR A 60 -0.86 -15.09 4.45
N LEU A 61 -2.13 -14.69 4.62
CA LEU A 61 -2.61 -13.37 4.21
C LEU A 61 -1.89 -12.23 4.96
N ARG A 62 -1.68 -12.41 6.27
CA ARG A 62 -0.97 -11.48 7.14
C ARG A 62 0.49 -11.34 6.71
N GLN A 63 1.18 -12.42 6.41
CA GLN A 63 2.56 -12.39 5.93
C GLN A 63 2.67 -11.70 4.58
N ASN A 64 1.77 -12.01 3.63
CA ASN A 64 1.74 -11.38 2.32
C ASN A 64 1.43 -9.88 2.40
N SER A 65 0.50 -9.45 3.25
CA SER A 65 0.20 -8.02 3.43
C SER A 65 1.38 -7.23 4.02
N LEU A 66 2.15 -7.84 4.94
CA LEU A 66 3.36 -7.24 5.49
C LEU A 66 4.47 -7.12 4.45
N VAL A 67 4.62 -8.12 3.58
CA VAL A 67 5.58 -8.09 2.47
C VAL A 67 5.19 -6.99 1.49
N PHE A 68 3.92 -6.90 1.11
CA PHE A 68 3.40 -5.88 0.19
C PHE A 68 3.55 -4.47 0.75
N SER A 69 3.26 -4.28 2.03
CA SER A 69 3.43 -3.00 2.73
C SER A 69 4.91 -2.57 2.76
N LYS A 70 5.83 -3.49 3.07
CA LYS A 70 7.27 -3.23 3.02
C LYS A 70 7.77 -2.95 1.59
N PHE A 71 7.17 -3.56 0.58
CA PHE A 71 7.51 -3.33 -0.82
C PHE A 71 7.05 -1.94 -1.28
N ARG A 72 5.78 -1.59 -1.02
CA ARG A 72 5.23 -0.26 -1.35
C ARG A 72 6.03 0.86 -0.66
N CYS A 73 6.33 0.71 0.62
CA CYS A 73 7.12 1.69 1.36
C CYS A 73 8.55 1.86 0.80
N ARG A 74 9.15 0.80 0.25
CA ARG A 74 10.44 0.90 -0.45
C ARG A 74 10.31 1.64 -1.78
N VAL A 75 9.29 1.31 -2.57
CA VAL A 75 9.05 1.95 -3.88
C VAL A 75 8.75 3.44 -3.73
N ASP A 76 7.96 3.84 -2.74
CA ASP A 76 7.63 5.25 -2.48
C ASP A 76 8.88 6.08 -2.14
N LYS A 77 9.80 5.54 -1.34
CA LYS A 77 11.06 6.23 -1.00
C LYS A 77 11.97 6.43 -2.23
N PHE A 78 11.98 5.50 -3.17
CA PHE A 78 12.72 5.65 -4.42
C PHE A 78 12.07 6.67 -5.34
N ALA A 79 10.74 6.61 -5.50
CA ALA A 79 9.98 7.56 -6.30
C ALA A 79 10.19 9.00 -5.80
N GLN A 80 10.17 9.22 -4.48
CA GLN A 80 10.35 10.54 -3.89
C GLN A 80 11.75 11.12 -4.13
N ARG A 81 12.80 10.29 -4.11
CA ARG A 81 14.17 10.75 -4.42
C ARG A 81 14.32 11.16 -5.89
N ILE A 82 13.74 10.39 -6.81
CA ILE A 82 13.77 10.71 -8.25
C ILE A 82 12.98 12.00 -8.53
N ALA A 83 11.81 12.15 -7.91
CA ALA A 83 11.00 13.36 -8.04
C ALA A 83 11.76 14.61 -7.59
N TRP A 84 12.50 14.55 -6.47
CA TRP A 84 13.27 15.68 -5.98
C TRP A 84 14.41 16.07 -6.93
N LEU A 85 15.09 15.09 -7.54
CA LEU A 85 16.13 15.34 -8.54
C LEU A 85 15.59 16.01 -9.81
N ILE A 86 14.42 15.59 -10.29
CA ILE A 86 13.77 16.20 -11.45
C ILE A 86 13.42 17.66 -11.15
N ILE A 87 12.81 17.93 -9.99
CA ILE A 87 12.45 19.28 -9.58
C ILE A 87 13.70 20.16 -9.45
N ALA A 88 14.75 19.66 -8.80
CA ALA A 88 16.02 20.39 -8.67
C ALA A 88 16.63 20.71 -10.05
N GLY A 89 16.60 19.77 -10.99
CA GLY A 89 17.08 19.98 -12.35
C GLY A 89 16.32 21.07 -13.10
N VAL A 90 14.98 21.09 -12.97
CA VAL A 90 14.14 22.13 -13.59
C VAL A 90 14.43 23.51 -12.99
N VAL A 91 14.56 23.61 -11.66
CA VAL A 91 14.86 24.88 -10.98
C VAL A 91 16.24 25.41 -11.39
N VAL A 92 17.26 24.55 -11.45
CA VAL A 92 18.61 24.93 -11.89
C VAL A 92 18.62 25.34 -13.37
N SER A 93 17.86 24.65 -14.22
CA SER A 93 17.77 25.00 -15.64
C SER A 93 17.16 26.39 -15.85
N ILE A 94 16.07 26.71 -15.15
CA ILE A 94 15.42 28.03 -15.23
C ILE A 94 16.32 29.12 -14.63
N GLY A 95 16.88 28.89 -13.44
CA GLY A 95 17.75 29.85 -12.77
C GLY A 95 19.05 30.12 -13.54
N GLY A 96 19.67 29.06 -14.09
CA GLY A 96 20.88 29.17 -14.92
C GLY A 96 20.63 29.92 -16.23
N GLY A 97 19.50 29.65 -16.90
CA GLY A 97 19.09 30.40 -18.08
C GLY A 97 18.88 31.89 -17.80
N PHE A 98 18.25 32.21 -16.67
CA PHE A 98 18.01 33.60 -16.26
C PHE A 98 19.31 34.37 -15.95
N LEU A 99 20.24 33.73 -15.21
CA LEU A 99 21.55 34.33 -14.91
C LEU A 99 22.40 34.55 -16.17
N TRP A 100 22.32 33.63 -17.14
CA TRP A 100 23.03 33.77 -18.40
C TRP A 100 22.51 34.95 -19.23
N LEU A 101 21.19 35.12 -19.32
CA LEU A 101 20.57 36.25 -20.00
C LEU A 101 20.95 37.60 -19.37
N LEU A 102 20.97 37.68 -18.04
CA LEU A 102 21.43 38.89 -17.33
C LEU A 102 22.90 39.22 -17.63
N LYS A 103 23.75 38.19 -17.71
CA LYS A 103 25.19 38.37 -17.98
C LYS A 103 25.45 38.87 -19.40
N VAL A 104 24.70 38.35 -20.38
CA VAL A 104 24.76 38.81 -21.77
C VAL A 104 24.25 40.25 -21.88
N GLY A 105 23.13 40.58 -21.23
CA GLY A 105 22.58 41.94 -21.21
C GLY A 105 23.52 42.98 -20.58
N CYS A 106 24.14 42.66 -19.44
CA CYS A 106 25.12 43.55 -18.81
C CYS A 106 26.39 43.73 -19.64
N SER A 107 26.86 42.68 -20.32
CA SER A 107 28.02 42.76 -21.20
C SER A 107 27.80 43.74 -22.36
N GLU A 108 26.61 43.68 -22.99
CA GLU A 108 26.25 44.58 -24.08
C GLU A 108 26.06 46.03 -23.60
N ALA A 109 25.43 46.24 -22.43
CA ALA A 109 25.27 47.57 -21.85
C ALA A 109 26.61 48.23 -21.47
N ILE A 110 27.57 47.46 -20.95
CA ILE A 110 28.91 47.96 -20.60
C ILE A 110 29.71 48.32 -21.86
N LYS A 111 29.57 47.55 -22.95
CA LYS A 111 30.21 47.89 -24.24
C LYS A 111 29.62 49.17 -24.82
N ALA A 112 28.31 49.36 -24.76
CA ALA A 112 27.64 50.57 -25.22
C ALA A 112 28.00 51.82 -24.40
N ALA A 113 28.33 51.68 -23.11
CA ALA A 113 28.75 52.79 -22.26
C ALA A 113 30.25 53.17 -22.38
N ARG A 114 31.05 52.37 -23.10
CA ARG A 114 32.51 52.54 -23.20
C ARG A 114 32.99 52.97 -24.59
N GLY A 115 32.08 53.06 -25.57
CA GLY A 115 32.31 53.64 -26.90
C GLY A 115 31.64 54.99 -27.02
#